data_AF-A0AAU7TIX8-F1
#
_entry.id   AF-A0AAU7TIX8-F1
#
_cell.length_a   1.000
_cell.length_b   1.000
_cell.length_c   1.000
_cell.angle_alpha   90.00
_cell.angle_beta   90.00
_cell.angle_gamma   90.00
#
_symmetry.space_group_name_H-M   'P 1'
#
loop_
_entity.id
_entity.type
_entity.pdbx_description
1 polymer ?
#
loop_
_entity_poly.entity_id
_entity_poly.type
_entity_poly.pdbx_seq_one_letter_code
_entity_poly.pdbx_strand_id
1 'polypeptide(L)'
;MRRGAVRAVVRRPENGEGWRERTRGLVVSRWWHGLIAAVILVALVIQLVLLFTGGADANSGESGTAVGVGTRLWRLFSFFTIQSNLIVLAVAVGLVLRPGRDVSAWNVVRLDVTYAFAWPLAWLSYIFTQGTFTDWYPYPFLDVTDLGLPTALRNATFVLVLGLALAAALKTLDTKLPPRP
;
A
#
# COMPACT_ATOMS: atom_id res chain seq x y z
N MET A 1 -1.65 41.61 25.58
CA MET A 1 -2.32 41.78 24.27
C MET A 1 -2.49 40.42 23.59
N ARG A 2 -3.75 39.99 23.45
CA ARG A 2 -4.35 38.95 22.56
C ARG A 2 -3.66 37.58 22.39
N ARG A 3 -3.86 36.68 23.35
CA ARG A 3 -4.04 35.23 23.12
C ARG A 3 -5.51 34.89 23.39
N GLY A 4 -6.35 34.93 22.36
CA GLY A 4 -7.76 34.66 22.48
C GLY A 4 -8.33 34.20 21.15
N ALA A 5 -9.16 33.17 21.21
CA ALA A 5 -9.98 32.64 20.11
C ALA A 5 -9.30 31.73 19.07
N VAL A 6 -8.81 30.57 19.50
CA VAL A 6 -8.93 29.34 18.69
C VAL A 6 -9.73 28.33 19.51
N ARG A 7 -10.98 28.69 19.79
CA ARG A 7 -12.01 27.73 20.17
C ARG A 7 -12.88 27.64 18.93
N ALA A 8 -12.45 26.82 17.97
CA ALA A 8 -13.26 26.48 16.82
C ALA A 8 -14.55 25.91 17.38
N VAL A 9 -15.61 26.70 17.25
CA VAL A 9 -16.98 26.35 17.56
C VAL A 9 -17.25 25.06 16.81
N VAL A 10 -17.29 23.93 17.53
CA VAL A 10 -18.00 22.74 17.10
C VAL A 10 -19.45 23.17 16.98
N ARG A 11 -19.83 23.70 15.80
CA ARG A 11 -21.21 24.04 15.51
C ARG A 11 -22.02 22.77 15.68
N ARG A 12 -22.88 22.75 16.70
CA ARG A 12 -23.93 21.75 16.84
C ARG A 12 -24.74 21.80 15.53
N PRO A 13 -24.91 20.70 14.79
CA PRO A 13 -25.79 20.72 13.62
C PRO A 13 -27.20 21.08 14.10
N GLU A 14 -27.65 22.27 13.74
CA GLU A 14 -28.87 22.91 14.26
C GLU A 14 -30.14 22.38 13.55
N ASN A 15 -29.95 21.46 12.61
CA ASN A 15 -30.98 20.83 11.79
C ASN A 15 -30.77 19.31 11.72
N GLY A 16 -31.88 18.54 11.73
CA GLY A 16 -31.89 17.07 11.64
C GLY A 16 -31.28 16.50 10.34
N GLU A 17 -30.97 17.34 9.36
CA GLU A 17 -30.31 16.98 8.12
C GLU A 17 -28.80 16.73 8.30
N GLY A 18 -28.13 17.52 9.16
CA GLY A 18 -26.71 17.35 9.44
C GLY A 18 -26.36 16.02 10.12
N TRP A 19 -27.32 15.43 10.86
CA TRP A 19 -27.17 14.07 11.41
C TRP A 19 -27.30 12.99 10.35
N ARG A 20 -28.14 13.18 9.33
CA ARG A 20 -28.34 12.25 8.21
C ARG A 20 -27.17 12.26 7.25
N GLU A 21 -26.59 13.42 6.96
CA GLU A 21 -25.38 13.53 6.11
C GLU A 21 -24.16 12.90 6.76
N ARG A 22 -23.95 13.15 8.06
CA ARG A 22 -22.82 12.59 8.81
C ARG A 22 -22.91 11.07 8.94
N THR A 23 -24.11 10.53 9.17
CA THR A 23 -24.34 9.07 9.19
C THR A 23 -24.23 8.45 7.80
N ARG A 24 -24.74 9.09 6.75
CA ARG A 24 -24.53 8.66 5.35
C ARG A 24 -23.06 8.59 4.97
N GLY A 25 -22.27 9.63 5.31
CA GLY A 25 -20.83 9.65 5.06
C GLY A 25 -20.07 8.50 5.75
N LEU A 26 -20.43 8.20 7.01
CA LEU A 26 -19.85 7.08 7.76
C LEU A 26 -20.23 5.71 7.18
N VAL A 27 -21.47 5.55 6.71
CA VAL A 27 -21.93 4.31 6.06
C VAL A 27 -21.23 4.11 4.73
N VAL A 28 -21.15 5.15 3.88
CA VAL A 28 -20.44 5.10 2.59
C VAL A 28 -18.96 4.79 2.77
N SER A 29 -18.28 5.42 3.73
CA SER A 29 -16.88 5.11 4.07
C SER A 29 -16.71 3.65 4.49
N ARG A 30 -17.60 3.13 5.34
CA ARG A 30 -17.56 1.72 5.77
C ARG A 30 -17.74 0.74 4.62
N TRP A 31 -18.68 1.00 3.72
CA TRP A 31 -18.90 0.16 2.53
C TRP A 31 -17.71 0.21 1.58
N TRP A 32 -17.14 1.39 1.34
CA TRP A 32 -15.99 1.56 0.46
C TRP A 32 -14.74 0.82 0.99
N HIS A 33 -14.43 0.97 2.28
CA HIS A 33 -13.32 0.24 2.90
C HIS A 33 -13.60 -1.27 3.01
N GLY A 34 -14.85 -1.67 3.25
CA GLY A 34 -15.26 -3.07 3.24
C GLY A 34 -15.06 -3.72 1.87
N LEU A 35 -15.40 -3.02 0.79
CA LEU A 35 -15.19 -3.50 -0.58
C LEU A 35 -13.69 -3.67 -0.88
N ILE A 36 -12.85 -2.69 -0.54
CA ILE A 36 -11.39 -2.78 -0.71
C ILE A 36 -10.83 -3.98 0.05
N ALA A 37 -11.25 -4.17 1.31
CA ALA A 37 -10.82 -5.30 2.12
C ALA A 37 -11.26 -6.65 1.50
N ALA A 38 -12.48 -6.74 0.98
CA ALA A 38 -12.97 -7.94 0.30
C ALA A 38 -12.18 -8.26 -0.97
N VAL A 39 -11.87 -7.27 -1.80
CA VAL A 39 -11.05 -7.44 -3.01
C VAL A 39 -9.65 -7.96 -2.65
N ILE A 40 -9.01 -7.37 -1.64
CA ILE A 40 -7.69 -7.80 -1.18
C ILE A 40 -7.74 -9.23 -0.64
N LEU A 41 -8.77 -9.56 0.15
CA LEU A 41 -8.91 -10.89 0.74
C LEU A 41 -9.12 -11.96 -0.34
N VAL A 42 -9.96 -11.69 -1.35
CA VAL A 42 -10.14 -12.59 -2.49
C VAL A 42 -8.83 -12.79 -3.25
N ALA A 43 -8.08 -11.70 -3.52
CA ALA A 43 -6.78 -11.80 -4.18
C ALA A 43 -5.78 -12.66 -3.39
N LEU A 44 -5.73 -12.49 -2.07
CA LEU A 44 -4.87 -13.29 -1.17
C LEU A 44 -5.29 -14.76 -1.14
N VAL A 45 -6.59 -15.05 -1.11
CA VAL A 45 -7.11 -16.42 -1.15
C VAL A 45 -6.74 -17.10 -2.47
N ILE A 46 -6.90 -16.41 -3.60
CA ILE A 46 -6.50 -16.93 -4.91
C ILE A 46 -5.00 -17.24 -4.91
N GLN A 47 -4.15 -16.32 -4.42
CA GLN A 47 -2.71 -16.55 -4.31
C GLN A 47 -2.37 -17.76 -3.44
N LEU A 48 -3.07 -17.93 -2.32
CA LEU A 48 -2.87 -19.06 -1.42
C LEU A 48 -3.30 -20.39 -2.07
N VAL A 49 -4.43 -20.40 -2.78
CA VAL A 49 -4.91 -21.60 -3.48
C VAL A 49 -3.96 -22.00 -4.60
N LEU A 50 -3.46 -21.04 -5.39
CA LEU A 50 -2.48 -21.30 -6.46
C LEU A 50 -1.17 -21.88 -5.91
N LEU A 51 -0.72 -21.40 -4.74
CA LEU A 51 0.46 -21.91 -4.06
C LEU A 51 0.37 -23.42 -3.75
N PHE A 52 -0.79 -23.88 -3.25
CA PHE A 52 -1.01 -25.27 -2.82
C PHE A 52 -1.47 -26.20 -3.94
N THR A 53 -2.13 -25.68 -4.97
CA THR A 53 -2.61 -26.49 -6.10
C THR A 53 -1.55 -26.77 -7.16
N GLY A 54 -0.34 -26.22 -6.99
CA GLY A 54 0.80 -26.53 -7.86
C GLY A 54 0.72 -25.92 -9.26
N GLY A 55 -0.20 -24.98 -9.48
CA GLY A 55 -0.18 -24.12 -10.67
C GLY A 55 1.10 -23.28 -10.72
N ALA A 56 1.43 -22.75 -11.91
CA ALA A 56 2.51 -21.79 -12.09
C ALA A 56 2.47 -20.74 -10.96
N ASP A 57 3.60 -20.47 -10.31
CA ASP A 57 3.65 -19.39 -9.32
C ASP A 57 3.29 -18.10 -10.05
N ALA A 58 2.08 -17.59 -9.79
CA ALA A 58 1.50 -16.47 -10.52
C ALA A 58 2.36 -15.20 -10.43
N ASN A 59 3.28 -15.12 -9.47
CA ASN A 59 4.15 -13.98 -9.29
C ASN A 59 5.55 -14.16 -9.93
N SER A 60 6.04 -15.40 -10.10
CA SER A 60 7.35 -15.67 -10.71
C SER A 60 7.29 -16.29 -12.12
N GLY A 61 6.12 -16.77 -12.55
CA GLY A 61 5.93 -17.45 -13.84
C GLY A 61 6.56 -18.84 -13.94
N GLU A 62 7.24 -19.30 -12.88
CA GLU A 62 7.99 -20.54 -12.89
C GLU A 62 7.06 -21.74 -12.63
N SER A 63 6.95 -22.63 -13.62
CA SER A 63 6.14 -23.85 -13.54
C SER A 63 7.05 -25.02 -13.16
N GLY A 64 7.30 -25.19 -11.86
CA GLY A 64 8.24 -26.20 -11.37
C GLY A 64 7.68 -27.05 -10.23
N THR A 65 7.49 -28.34 -10.48
CA THR A 65 7.20 -29.40 -9.49
C THR A 65 8.34 -29.64 -8.49
N ALA A 66 9.50 -28.98 -8.65
CA ALA A 66 10.71 -29.19 -7.85
C ALA A 66 10.91 -28.21 -6.68
N VAL A 67 10.13 -27.13 -6.59
CA VAL A 67 10.31 -26.11 -5.54
C VAL A 67 9.44 -26.45 -4.33
N GLY A 68 10.07 -26.75 -3.20
CA GLY A 68 9.38 -27.07 -1.94
C GLY A 68 8.45 -25.94 -1.49
N VAL A 69 7.34 -26.29 -0.82
CA VAL A 69 6.32 -25.33 -0.35
C VAL A 69 6.94 -24.20 0.50
N GLY A 70 7.97 -24.52 1.31
CA GLY A 70 8.71 -23.53 2.10
C GLY A 70 9.36 -22.44 1.24
N THR A 71 10.00 -22.82 0.14
CA THR A 71 10.60 -21.86 -0.80
C THR A 71 9.54 -21.04 -1.52
N ARG A 72 8.40 -21.65 -1.89
CA ARG A 72 7.28 -20.91 -2.50
C ARG A 72 6.69 -19.87 -1.54
N LEU A 73 6.53 -20.22 -0.26
CA LEU A 73 6.10 -19.29 0.78
C LEU A 73 7.11 -18.15 0.96
N TRP A 74 8.40 -18.46 1.01
CA TRP A 74 9.45 -17.43 1.10
C TRP A 74 9.43 -16.46 -0.09
N ARG A 75 9.29 -16.99 -1.31
CA ARG A 75 9.14 -16.19 -2.53
C ARG A 75 7.88 -15.32 -2.47
N LEU A 76 6.75 -15.87 -2.00
CA LEU A 76 5.49 -15.14 -1.82
C LEU A 76 5.69 -13.88 -0.94
N PHE A 77 6.35 -14.03 0.22
CA PHE A 77 6.62 -12.90 1.11
C PHE A 77 7.67 -11.92 0.55
N SER A 78 8.47 -12.34 -0.43
CA SER A 78 9.44 -11.47 -1.09
C SER A 78 8.81 -10.54 -2.12
N PHE A 79 7.54 -10.72 -2.51
CA PHE A 79 6.88 -9.81 -3.45
C PHE A 79 6.40 -8.52 -2.78
N PHE A 80 6.82 -7.39 -3.34
CA PHE A 80 6.45 -6.05 -2.86
C PHE A 80 4.92 -5.86 -2.84
N THR A 81 4.22 -6.38 -3.85
CA THR A 81 2.77 -6.27 -3.98
C THR A 81 2.03 -6.96 -2.82
N ILE A 82 2.54 -8.11 -2.36
CA ILE A 82 1.92 -8.87 -1.26
C ILE A 82 2.12 -8.14 0.06
N GLN A 83 3.36 -7.75 0.34
CA GLN A 83 3.73 -6.94 1.50
C GLN A 83 2.87 -5.65 1.58
N SER A 84 2.71 -4.95 0.46
CA SER A 84 1.93 -3.70 0.39
C SER A 84 0.43 -3.93 0.57
N ASN A 85 -0.13 -4.98 -0.02
CA ASN A 85 -1.55 -5.32 0.13
C ASN A 85 -1.90 -5.68 1.59
N LEU A 86 -1.00 -6.36 2.31
CA LEU A 86 -1.18 -6.66 3.73
C LEU A 86 -1.23 -5.38 4.59
N ILE A 87 -0.38 -4.40 4.30
CA ILE A 87 -0.41 -3.10 4.98
C ILE A 87 -1.72 -2.37 4.69
N VAL A 88 -2.13 -2.31 3.41
CA VAL A 88 -3.40 -1.67 3.01
C VAL A 88 -4.57 -2.35 3.70
N LEU A 89 -4.58 -3.69 3.77
CA LEU A 89 -5.61 -4.45 4.47
C LEU A 89 -5.65 -4.12 5.96
N ALA A 90 -4.49 -4.07 6.64
CA ALA A 90 -4.42 -3.72 8.05
C ALA A 90 -4.95 -2.31 8.33
N VAL A 91 -4.61 -1.34 7.49
CA VAL A 91 -5.12 0.04 7.58
C VAL A 91 -6.63 0.08 7.33
N ALA A 92 -7.12 -0.57 6.28
CA ALA A 92 -8.53 -0.62 5.94
C ALA A 92 -9.36 -1.26 7.07
N VAL A 93 -8.91 -2.38 7.63
CA VAL A 93 -9.53 -3.04 8.77
C VAL A 93 -9.52 -2.14 10.00
N GLY A 94 -8.40 -1.45 10.28
CA GLY A 94 -8.29 -0.50 11.38
C GLY A 94 -9.31 0.65 11.28
N LEU A 95 -9.55 1.17 10.07
CA LEU A 95 -10.53 2.23 9.80
C LEU A 95 -11.98 1.71 9.91
N VAL A 96 -12.25 0.48 9.45
CA VAL A 96 -13.56 -0.17 9.62
C VAL A 96 -13.90 -0.35 11.10
N LEU A 97 -12.93 -0.80 11.90
CA LEU A 97 -13.10 -1.06 13.32
C LEU A 97 -13.16 0.22 14.17
N ARG A 98 -12.48 1.31 13.78
CA ARG A 98 -12.44 2.58 14.52
C ARG A 98 -12.54 3.81 13.59
N PRO A 99 -13.73 4.10 13.04
CA PRO A 99 -13.92 5.18 12.07
C PRO A 99 -13.77 6.62 12.64
N GLY A 100 -13.56 6.77 13.95
CA GLY A 100 -13.46 8.07 14.64
C GLY A 100 -12.04 8.56 14.94
N ARG A 101 -10.99 7.93 14.41
CA ARG A 101 -9.62 8.44 14.59
C ARG A 101 -9.43 9.66 13.70
N ASP A 102 -9.44 10.83 14.33
CA ASP A 102 -9.13 12.12 13.73
C ASP A 102 -7.62 12.20 13.44
N VAL A 103 -7.18 11.45 12.42
CA VAL A 103 -5.84 11.63 11.87
C VAL A 103 -5.90 12.91 11.05
N SER A 104 -5.38 14.00 11.61
CA SER A 104 -5.20 15.27 10.90
C SER A 104 -4.75 14.97 9.46
N ALA A 105 -5.39 15.57 8.46
CA ALA A 105 -5.01 15.38 7.05
C ALA A 105 -3.50 15.63 6.83
N TRP A 106 -2.88 16.46 7.68
CA TRP A 106 -1.45 16.72 7.69
C TRP A 106 -0.60 15.58 8.27
N ASN A 107 -1.14 14.83 9.24
CA ASN A 107 -0.55 13.59 9.71
C ASN A 107 -0.75 12.47 8.69
N VAL A 108 -1.91 12.38 8.03
CA VAL A 108 -2.16 11.41 6.95
C VAL A 108 -1.18 11.63 5.79
N VAL A 109 -1.03 12.85 5.29
CA VAL A 109 -0.11 13.15 4.18
C VAL A 109 1.37 12.94 4.56
N ARG A 110 1.79 13.27 5.79
CA ARG A 110 3.17 13.00 6.25
C ARG A 110 3.43 11.51 6.49
N LEU A 111 2.44 10.79 7.00
CA LEU A 111 2.48 9.33 7.13
C LEU A 111 2.52 8.71 5.73
N ASP A 112 1.69 9.16 4.80
CA ASP A 112 1.58 8.62 3.44
C ASP A 112 2.91 8.71 2.69
N VAL A 113 3.55 9.88 2.63
CA VAL A 113 4.83 10.01 1.92
C VAL A 113 5.94 9.23 2.63
N THR A 114 6.01 9.30 3.96
CA THR A 114 7.08 8.61 4.69
C THR A 114 6.94 7.10 4.56
N TYR A 115 5.73 6.55 4.70
CA TYR A 115 5.49 5.11 4.58
C TYR A 115 5.54 4.65 3.11
N ALA A 116 5.06 5.46 2.17
CA ALA A 116 5.11 5.15 0.74
C ALA A 116 6.55 5.02 0.21
N PHE A 117 7.55 5.61 0.86
CA PHE A 117 8.96 5.47 0.46
C PHE A 117 9.79 4.65 1.43
N ALA A 118 9.56 4.75 2.74
CA ALA A 118 10.26 3.94 3.72
C ALA A 118 10.00 2.44 3.48
N TRP A 119 8.77 2.07 3.12
CA TRP A 119 8.43 0.67 2.87
C TRP A 119 9.11 0.07 1.62
N PRO A 120 9.04 0.69 0.42
CA PRO A 120 9.83 0.24 -0.72
C PRO A 120 11.32 0.17 -0.47
N LEU A 121 11.90 1.14 0.26
CA LEU A 121 13.32 1.15 0.58
C LEU A 121 13.72 0.01 1.53
N ALA A 122 12.90 -0.23 2.56
CA ALA A 122 13.10 -1.38 3.45
C ALA A 122 12.99 -2.71 2.68
N TRP A 123 11.99 -2.83 1.81
CA TRP A 123 11.81 -4.00 0.96
C TRP A 123 12.98 -4.20 -0.01
N LEU A 124 13.44 -3.15 -0.70
CA LEU A 124 14.61 -3.22 -1.58
C LEU A 124 15.86 -3.67 -0.82
N SER A 125 16.07 -3.12 0.38
CA SER A 125 17.20 -3.50 1.24
C SER A 125 17.14 -4.99 1.61
N TYR A 126 15.96 -5.49 1.97
CA TYR A 126 15.72 -6.90 2.22
C TYR A 126 15.97 -7.77 0.99
N ILE A 127 15.46 -7.40 -0.19
CA ILE A 127 15.64 -8.17 -1.43
C ILE A 127 17.09 -8.23 -1.87
N PHE A 128 17.82 -7.12 -1.82
CA PHE A 128 19.24 -7.13 -2.14
C PHE A 128 20.01 -8.01 -1.13
N THR A 129 19.69 -7.91 0.16
CA THR A 129 20.34 -8.71 1.19
C THR A 129 20.03 -10.21 1.02
N GLN A 130 18.77 -10.60 0.92
CA GLN A 130 18.39 -12.02 0.76
C GLN A 130 18.85 -12.60 -0.59
N GLY A 131 18.87 -11.78 -1.64
CA GLY A 131 19.39 -12.17 -2.95
C GLY A 131 20.87 -12.52 -2.90
N THR A 132 21.69 -11.83 -2.07
CA THR A 132 23.10 -12.25 -1.89
C THR A 132 23.29 -13.61 -1.21
N PHE A 133 22.27 -14.13 -0.53
CA PHE A 133 22.32 -15.44 0.13
C PHE A 133 21.61 -16.55 -0.65
N THR A 134 20.70 -16.19 -1.54
CA THR A 134 19.79 -17.14 -2.21
C THR A 134 19.93 -17.14 -3.73
N ASP A 135 20.72 -16.21 -4.28
CA ASP A 135 20.89 -15.94 -5.72
C ASP A 135 19.56 -15.75 -6.49
N TRP A 136 18.47 -15.47 -5.75
CA TRP A 136 17.13 -15.35 -6.29
C TRP A 136 16.57 -13.96 -6.06
N TYR A 137 16.08 -13.37 -7.14
CA TYR A 137 15.46 -12.04 -7.15
C TYR A 137 14.01 -12.14 -7.65
N PRO A 138 13.04 -11.46 -7.00
CA PRO A 138 11.63 -11.49 -7.43
C PRO A 138 11.39 -10.86 -8.81
N TYR A 139 12.27 -9.96 -9.24
CA TYR A 139 12.12 -9.22 -10.48
C TYR A 139 13.43 -9.24 -11.29
N PRO A 140 13.36 -9.50 -12.61
CA PRO A 140 14.55 -9.56 -13.46
C PRO A 140 15.38 -8.27 -13.45
N PHE A 141 14.72 -7.10 -13.33
CA PHE A 141 15.43 -5.81 -13.30
C PHE A 141 16.21 -5.55 -12.01
N LEU A 142 15.99 -6.36 -10.95
CA LEU A 142 16.74 -6.35 -9.70
C LEU A 142 17.78 -7.47 -9.63
N ASP A 143 17.84 -8.35 -10.64
CA ASP A 143 18.69 -9.54 -10.60
C ASP A 143 20.17 -9.16 -10.64
N VAL A 144 20.84 -9.30 -9.50
CA VAL A 144 22.27 -8.98 -9.38
C VAL A 144 23.14 -10.04 -10.03
N THR A 145 22.67 -11.28 -10.07
CA THR A 145 23.39 -12.43 -10.63
C THR A 145 23.54 -12.27 -12.14
N ASP A 146 22.48 -11.79 -12.80
CA ASP A 146 22.45 -11.58 -14.24
C ASP A 146 22.92 -10.17 -14.67
N LEU A 147 22.54 -9.11 -13.93
CA LEU A 147 22.78 -7.72 -14.33
C LEU A 147 24.00 -7.08 -13.67
N GLY A 148 24.46 -7.64 -12.55
CA GLY A 148 25.41 -7.02 -11.65
C GLY A 148 24.79 -5.94 -10.75
N LEU A 149 25.38 -5.75 -9.56
CA LEU A 149 24.86 -4.85 -8.52
C LEU A 149 24.69 -3.40 -8.99
N PRO A 150 25.63 -2.79 -9.74
CA PRO A 150 25.47 -1.42 -10.20
C PRO A 150 24.26 -1.22 -11.12
N THR A 151 24.02 -2.16 -12.04
CA THR A 151 22.91 -2.11 -12.99
C THR A 151 21.58 -2.31 -12.26
N ALA A 152 21.51 -3.28 -11.36
CA ALA A 152 20.32 -3.56 -10.55
C ALA A 152 19.94 -2.36 -9.67
N LEU A 153 20.91 -1.71 -9.01
CA LEU A 153 20.69 -0.50 -8.21
C LEU A 153 20.21 0.68 -9.06
N ARG A 154 20.77 0.86 -10.26
CA ARG A 154 20.32 1.90 -11.21
C ARG A 154 18.85 1.67 -11.61
N ASN A 155 18.50 0.44 -11.96
CA ASN A 155 17.12 0.08 -12.34
C ASN A 155 16.15 0.31 -11.16
N ALA A 156 16.52 -0.13 -9.96
CA ALA A 156 15.73 0.10 -8.75
C ALA A 156 15.51 1.61 -8.49
N THR A 157 16.57 2.41 -8.63
CA THR A 157 16.51 3.86 -8.47
C THR A 157 15.60 4.50 -9.51
N PHE A 158 15.66 4.07 -10.77
CA PHE A 158 14.78 4.57 -11.83
C PHE A 158 13.31 4.33 -11.51
N VAL A 159 12.95 3.15 -11.01
CA VAL A 159 11.58 2.82 -10.59
C VAL A 159 11.12 3.71 -9.43
N LEU A 160 11.97 3.95 -8.43
CA LEU A 160 11.67 4.85 -7.31
C LEU A 160 11.44 6.29 -7.78
N VAL A 161 12.30 6.80 -8.68
CA VAL A 161 12.17 8.14 -9.25
C VAL A 161 10.91 8.27 -10.08
N LEU A 162 10.57 7.26 -10.88
CA LEU A 162 9.32 7.24 -11.65
C LEU A 162 8.10 7.27 -10.71
N GLY A 163 8.13 6.51 -9.62
CA GLY A 163 7.08 6.54 -8.58
C GLY A 163 6.93 7.93 -7.95
N LEU A 164 8.04 8.59 -7.61
CA LEU A 164 8.05 9.98 -7.12
C LEU A 164 7.46 10.96 -8.13
N ALA A 165 7.85 10.84 -9.40
CA ALA A 165 7.36 11.70 -10.47
C ALA A 165 5.85 11.56 -10.67
N LEU A 166 5.33 10.32 -10.66
CA LEU A 166 3.90 10.05 -10.77
C LEU A 166 3.13 10.60 -9.56
N ALA A 167 3.64 10.39 -8.34
CA ALA A 167 3.02 10.93 -7.12
C ALA A 167 2.96 12.46 -7.14
N ALA A 168 4.04 13.13 -7.59
CA ALA A 168 4.07 14.58 -7.76
C ALA A 168 3.09 15.06 -8.85
N ALA A 169 2.99 14.34 -9.97
CA ALA A 169 2.04 14.64 -11.04
C ALA A 169 0.58 14.53 -10.56
N LEU A 170 0.23 13.46 -9.84
CA LEU A 170 -1.11 13.29 -9.27
C LEU A 170 -1.43 14.38 -8.25
N LYS A 171 -0.47 14.72 -7.37
CA LYS A 171 -0.64 15.80 -6.40
C LYS A 171 -0.86 17.16 -7.06
N THR A 172 -0.10 17.48 -8.10
CA THR A 172 -0.27 18.74 -8.85
C THR A 172 -1.60 18.78 -9.59
N LEU A 173 -2.08 17.63 -10.10
CA LEU A 173 -3.40 17.54 -10.71
C LEU A 173 -4.52 17.77 -9.69
N ASP A 174 -4.43 17.16 -8.51
CA ASP A 174 -5.41 17.32 -7.44
C ASP A 174 -5.54 18.78 -6.98
N THR A 175 -4.42 19.50 -6.87
CA THR A 175 -4.44 20.94 -6.53
C THR A 175 -5.09 21.82 -7.59
N LYS A 176 -5.30 21.32 -8.82
CA LYS A 176 -5.93 22.05 -9.93
C LYS A 176 -7.42 21.69 -10.10
N LEU A 177 -7.93 20.72 -9.36
CA LEU A 177 -9.35 20.36 -9.43
C LEU A 177 -10.19 21.33 -8.58
N PRO A 178 -11.33 21.82 -9.09
CA PRO A 178 -12.23 22.67 -8.33
C PRO A 178 -12.81 21.92 -7.12
N PRO A 179 -13.04 22.59 -5.97
CA PRO A 179 -13.65 21.98 -4.81
C PRO A 179 -15.03 21.43 -5.17
N ARG A 180 -15.33 20.20 -4.74
CA ARG A 180 -16.63 19.56 -5.00
C ARG A 180 -17.76 20.40 -4.36
N PRO A 181 -18.92 20.51 -5.03
CA PRO A 181 -20.08 21.22 -4.51
C PRO A 181 -20.65 20.59 -3.24
#